data_AF-A0A519Z883-F1
#
_entry.id   AF-A0A519Z883-F1
#
_cell.length_a   1.000
_cell.length_b   1.000
_cell.length_c   1.000
_cell.angle_alpha   90.00
_cell.angle_beta   90.00
_cell.angle_gamma   90.00
#
_symmetry.space_group_name_H-M   'P 1'
#
loop_
_entity.id
_entity.type
_entity.pdbx_description
1 polymer ?
#
loop_
_entity_poly.entity_id
_entity_poly.type
_entity_poly.pdbx_seq_one_letter_code
_entity_poly.pdbx_strand_id
1 'polypeptide(L)'
;MHIFLGSLLALASLHQPAPPAEQPAKAKPLALFDGKTTKGWHTYLKPTAEPAWTVVDGALQLNPQAPGQGDLVTDGEYENFELELEWK
;
A
#
# COMPACT_ATOMS: atom_id res chain seq x y z
N MET A 1 -54.07 37.53 -31.55
CA MET A 1 -54.46 36.25 -30.92
C MET A 1 -53.40 35.21 -31.27
N HIS A 2 -52.85 34.56 -30.25
CA HIS A 2 -51.77 33.57 -30.23
C HIS A 2 -50.31 34.05 -30.33
N ILE A 3 -49.77 34.21 -29.12
CA ILE A 3 -48.38 34.28 -28.68
C ILE A 3 -47.77 32.88 -28.83
N PHE A 4 -46.49 32.75 -29.19
CA PHE A 4 -45.63 31.75 -28.52
C PHE A 4 -44.18 32.23 -28.43
N LEU A 5 -43.76 32.29 -27.18
CA LEU A 5 -42.46 32.65 -26.64
C LEU A 5 -41.59 31.38 -26.64
N GLY A 6 -40.47 31.39 -27.35
CA GLY A 6 -39.48 30.31 -27.31
C GLY A 6 -38.22 30.82 -26.61
N SER A 7 -38.20 30.80 -25.29
CA SER A 7 -36.97 31.06 -24.52
C SER A 7 -36.13 29.78 -24.52
N LEU A 8 -35.00 29.84 -25.22
CA LEU A 8 -33.99 28.79 -25.18
C LEU A 8 -33.23 28.93 -23.85
N LEU A 9 -33.62 28.15 -22.83
CA LEU A 9 -32.80 27.96 -21.64
C LEU A 9 -31.56 27.15 -22.04
N ALA A 10 -30.45 27.85 -22.23
CA ALA A 10 -29.15 27.21 -22.22
C ALA A 10 -28.92 26.61 -20.81
N LEU A 11 -29.00 25.27 -20.71
CA LEU A 11 -28.47 24.54 -19.58
C LEU A 11 -26.95 24.76 -19.57
N ALA A 12 -26.49 25.79 -18.85
CA ALA A 12 -25.11 25.87 -18.45
C ALA A 12 -24.84 24.68 -17.52
N SER A 13 -24.26 23.63 -18.09
CA SER A 13 -23.70 22.53 -17.30
C SER A 13 -22.59 23.15 -16.45
N LEU A 14 -22.87 23.43 -15.18
CA LEU A 14 -21.86 23.82 -14.22
C LEU A 14 -20.90 22.62 -14.10
N HIS A 15 -19.79 22.67 -14.82
CA HIS A 15 -18.62 21.86 -14.48
C HIS A 15 -18.13 22.38 -13.13
N GLN A 16 -18.69 21.85 -12.05
CA GLN A 16 -18.04 21.93 -10.76
C GLN A 16 -16.77 21.08 -10.88
N PRO A 17 -15.57 21.68 -10.79
CA PRO A 17 -14.38 20.86 -10.60
C PRO A 17 -14.62 20.04 -9.33
N ALA A 18 -14.33 18.74 -9.40
CA ALA A 18 -14.30 17.92 -8.20
C ALA A 18 -13.46 18.68 -7.14
N PRO A 19 -13.89 18.72 -5.87
CA PRO A 19 -13.04 19.28 -4.82
C PRO A 19 -11.65 18.63 -4.93
N PRO A 20 -10.56 19.38 -4.73
CA PRO A 20 -9.22 18.81 -4.71
C PRO A 20 -9.28 17.56 -3.83
N ALA A 21 -8.83 16.41 -4.35
CA ALA A 21 -8.75 15.20 -3.56
C ALA A 21 -8.02 15.58 -2.26
N GLU A 22 -8.75 15.54 -1.14
CA GLU A 22 -8.24 15.93 0.15
C GLU A 22 -7.10 14.95 0.42
N GLN A 23 -5.84 15.42 0.36
CA GLN A 23 -4.71 14.55 0.61
C GLN A 23 -4.89 13.98 2.01
N PRO A 24 -4.98 12.64 2.16
CA PRO A 24 -5.14 12.05 3.47
C PRO A 24 -4.01 12.55 4.35
N ALA A 25 -4.34 12.96 5.58
CA ALA A 25 -3.35 13.39 6.55
C ALA A 25 -2.25 12.31 6.64
N LYS A 26 -0.97 12.73 6.61
CA LYS A 26 0.16 11.79 6.63
C LYS A 26 -0.04 10.77 7.75
N ALA A 27 -0.07 9.49 7.38
CA ALA A 27 -0.20 8.40 8.32
C ALA A 27 0.98 8.37 9.30
N LYS A 28 0.75 7.89 10.52
CA LYS A 28 1.85 7.67 11.47
C LYS A 28 2.75 6.54 10.92
N PRO A 29 4.09 6.68 10.97
CA PRO A 29 4.99 5.62 10.54
C PRO A 29 4.76 4.34 11.33
N LEU A 30 4.75 3.21 10.61
CA LEU A 30 4.66 1.87 11.16
C LEU A 30 5.97 1.13 10.90
N ALA A 31 6.68 0.76 11.96
CA ALA A 31 7.87 -0.08 11.83
C ALA A 31 7.45 -1.52 11.49
N LEU A 32 7.83 -2.00 10.31
CA LEU A 32 7.55 -3.37 9.85
C LEU A 32 8.57 -4.41 10.34
N PHE A 33 9.74 -3.96 10.82
CA PHE A 33 10.81 -4.84 11.26
C PHE A 33 11.47 -4.30 12.53
N ASP A 34 11.73 -5.19 13.48
CA ASP A 34 12.29 -4.86 14.80
C ASP A 34 13.83 -4.96 14.85
N GLY A 35 14.48 -5.33 13.74
CA GLY A 35 15.92 -5.54 13.66
C GLY A 35 16.41 -6.89 14.21
N LYS A 36 15.51 -7.77 14.66
CA LYS A 36 15.87 -8.92 15.50
C LYS A 36 15.15 -10.21 15.13
N THR A 37 13.90 -10.13 14.69
CA THR A 37 13.04 -11.29 14.45
C THR A 37 12.30 -11.17 13.12
N THR A 38 11.77 -12.28 12.65
CA THR A 38 10.84 -12.33 11.51
C THR A 38 9.39 -12.09 11.93
N LYS A 39 9.15 -11.53 13.12
CA LYS A 39 7.79 -11.24 13.60
C LYS A 39 7.11 -10.22 12.69
N GLY A 40 5.86 -10.49 12.30
CA GLY A 40 5.14 -9.65 11.35
C GLY A 40 5.39 -10.05 9.89
N TRP A 41 6.10 -11.16 9.65
CA TRP A 41 6.44 -11.67 8.33
C TRP A 41 6.20 -13.18 8.23
N HIS A 42 5.81 -13.62 7.03
CA HIS A 42 5.75 -15.03 6.67
C HIS A 42 6.22 -15.26 5.24
N THR A 43 6.59 -16.51 4.92
CA THR A 43 6.87 -16.88 3.53
C THR A 43 5.55 -17.01 2.79
N TYR A 44 5.48 -16.53 1.54
CA TYR A 44 4.26 -16.56 0.74
C TYR A 44 3.60 -17.96 0.75
N LEU A 45 2.28 -18.00 1.05
CA LEU A 45 1.47 -19.21 1.23
C LEU A 45 1.90 -20.14 2.39
N LYS A 46 2.69 -19.63 3.34
CA LYS A 46 3.11 -20.35 4.56
C LYS A 46 2.61 -19.62 5.81
N PRO A 47 2.39 -20.33 6.92
CA PRO A 47 1.91 -19.72 8.15
C PRO A 47 2.98 -18.91 8.90
N THR A 48 4.26 -19.12 8.58
CA THR A 48 5.41 -18.45 9.22
C THR A 48 6.51 -18.20 8.20
N ALA A 49 7.51 -17.39 8.56
CA ALA A 49 8.74 -17.32 7.80
C ALA A 49 9.44 -18.70 7.81
N GLU A 50 9.74 -19.22 6.63
CA GLU A 50 10.47 -20.47 6.47
C GLU A 50 11.96 -20.29 6.81
N PRO A 51 12.71 -21.36 7.15
CA PRO A 51 14.09 -21.29 7.64
C PRO A 51 15.10 -20.63 6.68
N ALA A 52 14.76 -20.46 5.40
CA ALA A 52 15.60 -19.74 4.47
C ALA A 52 15.70 -18.24 4.79
N TRP A 53 14.72 -17.66 5.51
CA TRP A 53 14.76 -16.27 5.95
C TRP A 53 15.24 -16.18 7.40
N THR A 54 16.30 -15.41 7.62
CA THR A 54 16.89 -15.20 8.95
C THR A 54 17.26 -13.74 9.14
N VAL A 55 17.50 -13.33 10.39
CA VAL A 55 18.06 -12.00 10.68
C VAL A 55 19.57 -12.13 10.82
N VAL A 56 20.31 -11.44 9.95
CA VAL A 56 21.78 -11.41 9.93
C VAL A 56 22.22 -9.95 10.01
N ASP A 57 23.03 -9.62 11.01
CA ASP A 57 23.52 -8.26 11.26
C ASP A 57 22.41 -7.18 11.29
N GLY A 58 21.25 -7.56 11.82
CA GLY A 58 20.10 -6.67 11.93
C GLY A 58 19.32 -6.45 10.64
N ALA A 59 19.51 -7.30 9.60
CA ALA A 59 18.76 -7.28 8.35
C ALA A 59 18.07 -8.62 8.09
N LEU A 60 16.88 -8.59 7.48
CA LEU A 60 16.24 -9.79 6.94
C LEU A 60 17.04 -10.27 5.72
N GLN A 61 17.50 -11.52 5.77
CA GLN A 61 18.35 -12.10 4.72
C GLN A 61 17.86 -13.49 4.32
N LEU A 62 17.72 -13.69 3.01
CA LEU A 62 17.47 -15.00 2.40
C LEU A 62 18.79 -15.78 2.26
N ASN A 63 18.81 -17.03 2.70
CA ASN A 63 19.85 -18.00 2.38
C ASN A 63 19.43 -18.82 1.15
N PRO A 64 20.03 -18.61 -0.04
CA PRO A 64 19.63 -19.30 -1.27
C PRO A 64 20.02 -20.78 -1.30
N GLN A 65 20.78 -21.27 -0.32
CA GLN A 65 21.16 -22.68 -0.18
C GLN A 65 20.29 -23.43 0.84
N ALA A 66 19.46 -22.73 1.61
CA ALA A 66 18.55 -23.33 2.57
C ALA A 66 17.27 -23.84 1.90
N PRO A 67 16.60 -24.88 2.44
CA PRO A 67 15.25 -25.26 2.03
C PRO A 67 14.22 -24.23 2.52
N GLY A 68 13.02 -24.25 1.94
CA GLY A 68 11.95 -23.30 2.30
C GLY A 68 12.19 -21.90 1.75
N GLN A 69 12.83 -21.79 0.59
CA GLN A 69 12.95 -20.52 -0.15
C GLN A 69 11.56 -20.06 -0.61
N GLY A 70 11.43 -18.75 -0.78
CA GLY A 70 10.23 -18.11 -1.27
C GLY A 70 10.22 -16.63 -0.90
N ASP A 71 9.23 -15.92 -1.42
CA ASP A 71 9.04 -14.51 -1.12
C ASP A 71 8.66 -14.34 0.35
N LEU A 72 9.25 -13.36 1.02
CA LEU A 72 8.85 -12.94 2.37
C LEU A 72 7.85 -11.79 2.25
N VAL A 73 6.71 -11.93 2.89
CA VAL A 73 5.60 -10.97 2.86
C VAL A 73 5.21 -10.58 4.28
N THR A 74 4.63 -9.40 4.44
CA THR A 74 4.13 -8.95 5.75
C THR A 74 2.88 -9.73 6.15
N ASP A 75 2.66 -9.91 7.45
CA ASP A 75 1.41 -10.46 7.99
C ASP A 75 0.24 -9.50 7.81
N GLY A 76 0.53 -8.20 7.73
CA GLY A 76 -0.44 -7.15 7.46
C GLY A 76 -0.64 -6.93 5.96
N GLU A 77 -1.85 -6.54 5.59
CA GLU A 77 -2.22 -6.08 4.24
C GLU A 77 -2.36 -4.54 4.24
N TYR A 78 -1.85 -3.90 3.19
CA TYR A 78 -1.85 -2.45 3.05
C TYR A 78 -2.29 -2.07 1.63
N GLU A 79 -3.21 -1.11 1.52
CA GLU A 79 -3.72 -0.66 0.22
C GLU A 79 -2.98 0.59 -0.28
N ASN A 80 -3.07 1.68 0.49
CA ASN A 80 -2.43 2.96 0.16
C ASN A 80 -1.33 3.26 1.18
N PHE A 81 -0.06 3.14 0.78
CA PHE A 81 1.08 3.31 1.67
C PHE A 81 2.27 3.96 0.99
N GLU A 82 3.18 4.48 1.81
CA GLU A 82 4.53 4.86 1.43
C GLU A 82 5.49 3.93 2.20
N LEU A 83 6.31 3.17 1.46
CA LEU A 83 7.25 2.21 2.03
C LEU A 83 8.66 2.78 1.98
N GLU A 84 9.31 2.81 3.13
CA GLU A 84 10.73 3.18 3.28
C GLU A 84 11.51 1.96 3.75
N LEU A 85 12.62 1.64 3.06
CA LEU A 85 13.52 0.54 3.42
C LEU A 85 14.94 0.80 2.92
N GLU A 86 15.90 0.19 3.59
CA GLU A 86 17.29 0.07 3.15
C GLU A 86 17.58 -1.39 2.76
N TRP A 87 18.45 -1.61 1.78
CA TRP A 87 18.83 -2.93 1.28
C TRP A 87 20.30 -2.98 0.87
N LYS A 88 20.85 -4.19 0.73
CA LYS A 88 22.22 -4.45 0.25
C LYS A 88 22.21 -5.52 -0.84
#